data_AF-A0A7C3IGE4-F1
#
_entry.id   AF-A0A7C3IGE4-F1
#
_cell.length_a   1.000
_cell.length_b   1.000
_cell.length_c   1.000
_cell.angle_alpha   90.00
_cell.angle_beta   90.00
_cell.angle_gamma   90.00
#
_symmetry.space_group_name_H-M   'P 1'
#
loop_
_entity.id
_entity.type
_entity.pdbx_description
1 polymer ?
#
loop_
_entity_poly.entity_id
_entity_poly.type
_entity_poly.pdbx_seq_one_letter_code
_entity_poly.pdbx_strand_id
1 'polypeptide(L)'
;MWKQEGFSIVEVMIAIVVLVVGLLGVAAMQTKAIQANVFAGRVTEGCAVGEAWMEWIMKQPYDRIAALDVNPADTAATARTVPCDSATAIENFQTWGLGAFTEEQLPNVRAGGSAMTWRITANYPIENTTTVEIDTSVAIKKIDAASSSSPMITKPVVLRFTLSRHG
;
A
#
# COMPACT_ATOMS: atom_id res chain seq x y z
N MET A 1 67.60 11.86 -8.30
CA MET A 1 67.24 13.02 -7.47
C MET A 1 65.86 13.46 -7.94
N TRP A 2 64.80 13.17 -7.18
CA TRP A 2 63.42 13.37 -7.64
C TRP A 2 62.99 14.81 -7.32
N LYS A 3 62.70 15.60 -8.35
CA LYS A 3 62.29 16.99 -8.25
C LYS A 3 60.83 17.02 -7.80
N GLN A 4 60.58 17.50 -6.59
CA GLN A 4 59.23 17.72 -6.07
C GLN A 4 58.68 18.96 -6.77
N GLU A 5 57.86 18.77 -7.79
CA GLU A 5 57.11 19.86 -8.40
C GLU A 5 55.94 20.23 -7.46
N GLY A 6 55.94 21.48 -7.00
CA GLY A 6 54.89 22.02 -6.15
C GLY A 6 53.59 22.21 -6.94
N PHE A 7 52.47 21.88 -6.31
CA PHE A 7 51.13 21.97 -6.89
C PHE A 7 50.82 23.41 -7.34
N SER A 8 50.32 23.56 -8.57
CA SER A 8 49.85 24.86 -9.06
C SER A 8 48.52 25.25 -8.42
N ILE A 9 48.32 26.52 -8.09
CA ILE A 9 47.04 27.05 -7.56
C ILE A 9 45.88 26.75 -8.50
N VAL A 10 46.12 26.82 -9.81
CA VAL A 10 45.11 26.53 -10.84
C VAL A 10 44.69 25.05 -10.77
N GLU A 11 45.61 24.14 -10.47
CA GLU A 11 45.36 22.71 -10.35
C GLU A 11 44.49 22.40 -9.14
N VAL A 12 44.73 23.07 -8.01
CA VAL A 12 43.86 22.99 -6.81
C VAL A 12 42.47 23.55 -7.09
N MET A 13 42.37 24.67 -7.81
CA MET A 13 41.07 25.26 -8.18
C MET A 13 40.24 24.32 -9.06
N ILE A 14 40.85 23.70 -10.06
CA ILE A 14 40.17 22.73 -10.93
C ILE A 14 39.76 21.49 -10.11
N ALA A 15 40.61 20.99 -9.22
CA ALA A 15 40.29 19.86 -8.34
C ALA A 15 39.08 20.16 -7.43
N ILE A 16 38.99 21.37 -6.87
CA ILE A 16 37.85 21.78 -6.04
C ILE A 16 36.57 21.88 -6.88
N VAL A 17 36.63 22.40 -8.11
CA VAL A 17 35.46 22.48 -8.99
C VAL A 17 34.93 21.08 -9.32
N VAL A 18 35.80 20.16 -9.70
CA VAL A 18 35.43 18.76 -9.97
C VAL A 18 34.84 18.09 -8.72
N LEU A 19 35.43 18.33 -7.55
CA LEU A 19 34.93 17.83 -6.27
C LEU A 19 33.51 18.33 -5.96
N VAL A 20 33.26 19.63 -6.14
CA VAL A 20 31.95 20.24 -5.86
C VAL A 20 30.88 19.68 -6.80
N VAL A 21 31.18 19.56 -8.09
CA VAL A 21 30.26 18.94 -9.06
C VAL A 21 29.95 17.48 -8.67
N GLY A 22 30.96 16.72 -8.25
CA GLY A 22 30.78 15.36 -7.72
C GLY A 22 29.88 15.32 -6.49
N LEU A 23 30.09 16.22 -5.52
CA LEU A 23 29.30 16.29 -4.29
C LEU A 23 27.83 16.65 -4.54
N LEU A 24 27.56 17.54 -5.50
CA LEU A 24 26.19 17.86 -5.92
C LEU A 24 25.48 16.64 -6.53
N GLY A 25 26.20 15.84 -7.33
CA GLY A 25 25.68 14.58 -7.85
C GLY A 25 25.30 13.60 -6.73
N VAL A 26 26.15 13.47 -5.70
CA VAL A 26 25.88 12.62 -4.54
C VAL A 26 24.69 13.13 -3.74
N ALA A 27 24.58 14.43 -3.49
CA ALA A 27 23.45 15.02 -2.78
C ALA A 27 22.11 14.76 -3.51
N ALA A 28 22.10 14.86 -4.84
CA ALA A 28 20.93 14.52 -5.65
C ALA A 28 20.57 13.02 -5.60
N MET A 29 21.56 12.14 -5.44
CA MET A 29 21.32 10.70 -5.25
C MET A 29 20.77 10.41 -3.85
N GLN A 30 21.29 11.06 -2.81
CA GLN A 30 20.86 10.85 -1.43
C GLN A 30 19.37 11.18 -1.24
N THR A 31 18.88 12.27 -1.83
CA THR A 31 17.45 12.62 -1.76
C THR A 31 16.58 11.56 -2.42
N LYS A 32 16.98 11.03 -3.59
CA LYS A 32 16.27 9.93 -4.26
C LYS A 32 16.29 8.63 -3.44
N ALA A 33 17.42 8.30 -2.81
CA ALA A 33 17.54 7.11 -1.97
C ALA A 33 16.61 7.17 -0.75
N ILE A 34 16.52 8.33 -0.09
CA ILE A 34 15.61 8.54 1.04
C ILE A 34 14.15 8.37 0.58
N GLN A 35 13.78 8.97 -0.55
CA GLN A 35 12.42 8.83 -1.11
C GLN A 35 12.09 7.37 -1.43
N ALA A 36 13.03 6.63 -2.02
CA ALA A 36 12.85 5.21 -2.33
C ALA A 36 12.63 4.38 -1.05
N ASN A 37 13.39 4.64 0.01
CA ASN A 37 13.24 3.95 1.29
C ASN A 37 11.88 4.25 1.95
N VAL A 38 11.45 5.52 1.95
CA VAL A 38 10.12 5.89 2.48
C VAL A 38 9.02 5.20 1.68
N PHE A 39 9.13 5.17 0.35
CA PHE A 39 8.17 4.46 -0.51
C PHE A 39 8.12 2.97 -0.19
N ALA A 40 9.28 2.30 -0.12
CA ALA A 40 9.36 0.88 0.21
C ALA A 40 8.79 0.56 1.60
N GLY A 41 9.07 1.41 2.59
CA GLY A 41 8.50 1.29 3.93
C GLY A 41 6.98 1.36 3.93
N ARG A 42 6.40 2.34 3.22
CA ARG A 42 4.93 2.49 3.14
C ARG A 42 4.26 1.37 2.36
N VAL A 43 4.90 0.83 1.32
CA VAL A 43 4.41 -0.38 0.63
C VAL A 43 4.42 -1.58 1.57
N THR A 44 5.50 -1.76 2.34
CA THR A 44 5.60 -2.86 3.32
C THR A 44 4.51 -2.76 4.39
N GLU A 45 4.26 -1.56 4.90
CA GLU A 45 3.15 -1.29 5.84
C GLU A 45 1.79 -1.60 5.20
N GLY A 46 1.57 -1.20 3.94
CA GLY A 46 0.37 -1.53 3.19
C GLY A 46 0.18 -3.04 3.00
N CYS A 47 1.24 -3.79 2.70
CA CYS A 47 1.20 -5.25 2.63
C CYS A 47 0.80 -5.86 3.98
N ALA A 48 1.43 -5.43 5.08
CA ALA A 48 1.13 -5.94 6.41
C ALA A 48 -0.33 -5.70 6.81
N VAL A 49 -0.90 -4.54 6.46
CA VAL A 49 -2.33 -4.26 6.67
C VAL A 49 -3.21 -5.15 5.79
N GLY A 50 -2.88 -5.31 4.51
CA GLY A 50 -3.61 -6.20 3.60
C GLY A 50 -3.62 -7.65 4.09
N GLU A 51 -2.49 -8.14 4.60
CA GLU A 51 -2.34 -9.48 5.18
C GLU A 51 -3.17 -9.63 6.47
N ALA A 52 -3.14 -8.66 7.38
CA ALA A 52 -3.93 -8.71 8.61
C ALA A 52 -5.45 -8.79 8.32
N TRP A 53 -5.91 -8.08 7.29
CA TRP A 53 -7.29 -8.18 6.82
C TRP A 53 -7.60 -9.49 6.11
N MET A 54 -6.67 -10.02 5.30
CA MET A 54 -6.83 -11.36 4.73
C MET A 54 -7.03 -12.40 5.83
N GLU A 55 -6.18 -12.41 6.86
CA GLU A 55 -6.31 -13.31 8.00
C GLU A 55 -7.64 -13.12 8.74
N TRP A 56 -8.06 -11.86 8.89
CA TRP A 56 -9.33 -11.55 9.52
C TRP A 56 -10.52 -12.11 8.73
N ILE A 57 -10.52 -11.95 7.40
CA ILE A 57 -11.54 -12.50 6.50
C ILE A 57 -11.52 -14.03 6.54
N MET A 58 -10.34 -14.67 6.57
CA MET A 58 -10.20 -16.12 6.69
C MET A 58 -10.76 -16.67 8.00
N LYS A 59 -10.77 -15.87 9.08
CA LYS A 59 -11.38 -16.24 10.36
C LYS A 59 -12.90 -16.06 10.38
N GLN A 60 -13.48 -15.37 9.39
CA GLN A 60 -14.93 -15.17 9.33
C GLN A 60 -15.66 -16.40 8.78
N PRO A 61 -16.91 -16.63 9.18
CA PRO A 61 -17.74 -17.67 8.58
C PRO A 61 -17.89 -17.47 7.07
N TYR A 62 -17.68 -18.55 6.30
CA TYR A 62 -17.77 -18.53 4.83
C TYR A 62 -19.07 -17.87 4.34
N ASP A 63 -20.22 -18.27 4.90
CA ASP A 63 -21.53 -17.80 4.46
C ASP A 63 -21.67 -16.27 4.61
N ARG A 64 -21.00 -15.65 5.60
CA ARG A 64 -21.01 -14.19 5.79
C ARG A 64 -20.19 -13.48 4.72
N ILE A 65 -19.03 -14.03 4.36
CA ILE A 65 -18.16 -13.45 3.33
C ILE A 65 -18.78 -13.63 1.94
N ALA A 66 -19.35 -14.81 1.65
CA ALA A 66 -20.06 -15.05 0.39
C ALA A 66 -21.26 -14.11 0.21
N ALA A 67 -21.99 -13.80 1.29
CA ALA A 67 -23.14 -12.88 1.26
C ALA A 67 -22.77 -11.40 1.02
N LEU A 68 -21.48 -11.03 1.06
CA LEU A 68 -21.05 -9.68 0.70
C LEU A 68 -21.24 -9.37 -0.79
N ASP A 69 -21.23 -10.41 -1.61
CA ASP A 69 -21.48 -10.33 -3.03
C ASP A 69 -22.97 -10.06 -3.28
N VAL A 70 -23.29 -8.90 -3.89
CA VAL A 70 -24.68 -8.51 -4.13
C VAL A 70 -25.31 -9.27 -5.30
N ASN A 71 -24.49 -9.86 -6.18
CA ASN A 71 -24.98 -10.60 -7.32
C ASN A 71 -24.19 -11.91 -7.54
N PRO A 72 -24.36 -12.92 -6.67
CA PRO A 72 -23.60 -14.16 -6.73
C PRO A 72 -23.92 -15.05 -7.94
N ALA A 73 -24.83 -14.62 -8.82
CA ALA A 73 -25.19 -15.28 -10.07
C ALA A 73 -24.37 -14.79 -11.26
N ASP A 74 -23.66 -13.67 -11.12
CA ASP A 74 -22.69 -13.21 -12.10
C ASP A 74 -21.25 -13.52 -11.66
N THR A 75 -20.29 -13.25 -12.53
CA THR A 75 -18.86 -13.38 -12.22
C THR A 75 -18.21 -12.01 -11.97
N ALA A 76 -19.01 -10.97 -11.75
CA ALA A 76 -18.53 -9.63 -11.50
C ALA A 76 -18.21 -9.47 -10.02
N ALA A 77 -17.06 -8.87 -9.70
CA ALA A 77 -16.70 -8.65 -8.31
C ALA A 77 -17.52 -7.50 -7.71
N THR A 78 -18.15 -7.77 -6.57
CA THR A 78 -18.74 -6.72 -5.73
C THR A 78 -17.62 -6.00 -4.98
N ALA A 79 -17.45 -4.70 -5.26
CA ALA A 79 -16.46 -3.86 -4.61
C ALA A 79 -17.01 -3.25 -3.30
N ARG A 80 -16.28 -3.40 -2.19
CA ARG A 80 -16.57 -2.83 -0.88
C ARG A 80 -15.36 -2.05 -0.37
N THR A 81 -15.50 -0.74 -0.22
CA THR A 81 -14.42 0.10 0.31
C THR A 81 -14.45 0.11 1.82
N VAL A 82 -13.37 -0.33 2.46
CA VAL A 82 -13.20 -0.27 3.91
C VAL A 82 -12.71 1.13 4.28
N PRO A 83 -13.46 1.87 5.11
CA PRO A 83 -13.02 3.16 5.62
C PRO A 83 -11.72 3.04 6.41
N CYS A 84 -10.91 4.10 6.46
CA CYS A 84 -9.67 4.11 7.24
C CYS A 84 -9.91 4.30 8.75
N ASP A 85 -11.14 4.54 9.16
CA ASP A 85 -11.57 4.69 10.53
C ASP A 85 -12.40 3.49 11.00
N SER A 86 -12.08 2.99 12.19
CA SER A 86 -12.72 1.80 12.78
C SER A 86 -14.22 2.03 13.01
N ALA A 87 -14.63 3.22 13.43
CA ALA A 87 -16.03 3.54 13.69
C ALA A 87 -16.91 3.39 12.44
N THR A 88 -16.56 4.06 11.33
CA THR A 88 -17.31 3.95 10.07
C THR A 88 -17.16 2.55 9.47
N ALA A 89 -16.00 1.89 9.64
CA ALA A 89 -15.84 0.51 9.21
C ALA A 89 -16.85 -0.43 9.91
N ILE A 90 -17.03 -0.29 11.22
CA ILE A 90 -18.02 -1.07 12.00
C ILE A 90 -19.44 -0.80 11.50
N GLU A 91 -19.81 0.46 11.27
CA GLU A 91 -21.13 0.83 10.73
C GLU A 91 -21.36 0.22 9.34
N ASN A 92 -20.35 0.26 8.47
CA ASN A 92 -20.41 -0.33 7.14
C ASN A 92 -20.53 -1.84 7.20
N PHE A 93 -19.80 -2.52 8.09
CA PHE A 93 -19.86 -3.98 8.23
C PHE A 93 -21.24 -4.46 8.69
N GLN A 94 -21.89 -3.71 9.58
CA GLN A 94 -23.27 -3.96 9.96
C GLN A 94 -24.21 -3.79 8.76
N THR A 95 -24.03 -2.70 8.00
CA THR A 95 -24.81 -2.41 6.78
C THR A 95 -24.64 -3.49 5.70
N TRP A 96 -23.45 -4.07 5.58
CA TRP A 96 -23.18 -5.15 4.62
C TRP A 96 -23.59 -6.54 5.11
N GLY A 97 -24.10 -6.67 6.35
CA GLY A 97 -24.55 -7.95 6.89
C GLY A 97 -23.45 -8.85 7.45
N LEU A 98 -22.23 -8.34 7.68
CA LEU A 98 -21.15 -9.11 8.32
C LEU A 98 -21.35 -9.30 9.83
N GLY A 99 -22.22 -8.47 10.42
CA GLY A 99 -22.51 -8.45 11.85
C GLY A 99 -21.84 -7.28 12.56
N ALA A 100 -22.01 -7.23 13.89
CA ALA A 100 -21.41 -6.22 14.73
C ALA A 100 -20.02 -6.67 15.20
N PHE A 101 -19.05 -5.76 15.07
CA PHE A 101 -17.68 -5.94 15.54
C PHE A 101 -17.31 -4.79 16.49
N THR A 102 -16.41 -5.04 17.43
CA THR A 102 -15.76 -4.00 18.23
C THR A 102 -14.45 -3.56 17.57
N GLU A 103 -13.93 -2.40 17.96
CA GLU A 103 -12.67 -1.89 17.40
C GLU A 103 -11.49 -2.83 17.64
N GLU A 104 -11.46 -3.52 18.78
CA GLU A 104 -10.42 -4.49 19.16
C GLU A 104 -10.42 -5.73 18.26
N GLN A 105 -11.56 -6.07 17.68
CA GLN A 105 -11.71 -7.23 16.79
C GLN A 105 -11.29 -6.92 15.36
N LEU A 106 -11.08 -5.64 15.02
CA LEU A 106 -10.68 -5.24 13.69
C LEU A 106 -9.15 -5.14 13.59
N PRO A 107 -8.56 -5.57 12.46
CA PRO A 107 -7.18 -5.27 12.15
C PRO A 107 -6.95 -3.75 12.18
N ASN A 108 -5.78 -3.33 12.64
CA ASN A 108 -5.45 -1.91 12.68
C ASN A 108 -5.50 -1.32 11.25
N VAL A 109 -6.41 -0.39 11.02
CA VAL A 109 -6.72 0.19 9.70
C VAL A 109 -5.65 1.21 9.24
N ARG A 110 -4.63 1.44 10.07
CA ARG A 110 -3.66 2.52 9.91
C ARG A 110 -2.45 2.10 9.09
N ALA A 111 -2.60 2.04 7.77
CA ALA A 111 -1.47 2.28 6.87
C ALA A 111 -1.56 3.76 6.43
N GLY A 112 -1.03 4.70 7.22
CA GLY A 112 -1.02 6.15 7.01
C GLY A 112 -1.71 6.74 5.76
N GLY A 113 -3.06 6.73 5.69
CA GLY A 113 -3.84 7.31 4.58
C GLY A 113 -3.98 6.44 3.32
N SER A 114 -3.89 5.11 3.46
CA SER A 114 -4.13 4.14 2.39
C SER A 114 -5.61 3.79 2.31
N ALA A 115 -6.16 3.66 1.12
CA ALA A 115 -7.55 3.21 0.92
C ALA A 115 -7.56 1.71 0.61
N MET A 116 -8.46 0.97 1.25
CA MET A 116 -8.59 -0.47 1.07
C MET A 116 -9.94 -0.81 0.45
N THR A 117 -9.92 -1.61 -0.60
CA THR A 117 -11.12 -2.06 -1.30
C THR A 117 -11.09 -3.59 -1.36
N TRP A 118 -12.18 -4.22 -0.95
CA TRP A 118 -12.40 -5.64 -1.12
C TRP A 118 -13.22 -5.85 -2.38
N ARG A 119 -12.83 -6.84 -3.18
CA ARG A 119 -13.52 -7.30 -4.36
C ARG A 119 -13.90 -8.75 -4.12
N ILE A 120 -15.19 -9.01 -3.96
CA ILE A 120 -15.71 -10.34 -3.63
C ILE A 120 -16.47 -10.87 -4.84
N THR A 121 -16.15 -12.10 -5.25
CA THR A 121 -16.89 -12.86 -6.29
C THR A 121 -17.25 -14.22 -5.71
N ALA A 122 -18.53 -14.43 -5.42
CA ALA A 122 -19.05 -15.69 -4.92
C ALA A 122 -19.21 -16.72 -6.05
N ASN A 123 -19.20 -18.01 -5.68
CA ASN A 123 -19.37 -19.16 -6.59
C ASN A 123 -18.43 -19.16 -7.82
N TYR A 124 -17.21 -18.64 -7.66
CA TYR A 124 -16.21 -18.56 -8.72
C TYR A 124 -14.82 -18.91 -8.18
N PRO A 125 -14.00 -19.72 -8.90
CA PRO A 125 -14.26 -20.29 -10.24
C PRO A 125 -15.17 -21.53 -10.26
N ILE A 126 -15.49 -22.08 -9.09
CA ILE A 126 -16.35 -23.25 -8.91
C ILE A 126 -17.47 -22.92 -7.91
N GLU A 127 -18.58 -23.65 -7.96
CA GLU A 127 -19.67 -23.47 -7.00
C GLU A 127 -19.20 -23.67 -5.55
N ASN A 128 -19.83 -22.97 -4.59
CA ASN A 128 -19.49 -22.99 -3.17
C ASN A 128 -18.06 -22.54 -2.84
N THR A 129 -17.47 -21.74 -3.73
CA THR A 129 -16.17 -21.12 -3.54
C THR A 129 -16.27 -19.62 -3.80
N THR A 130 -15.74 -18.81 -2.90
CA THR A 130 -15.75 -17.35 -3.00
C THR A 130 -14.32 -16.86 -3.18
N THR A 131 -14.07 -16.15 -4.27
CA THR A 131 -12.81 -15.46 -4.50
C THR A 131 -12.87 -14.08 -3.87
N VAL A 132 -11.89 -13.77 -3.03
CA VAL A 132 -11.74 -12.46 -2.39
C VAL A 132 -10.42 -11.85 -2.85
N GLU A 133 -10.51 -10.65 -3.39
CA GLU A 133 -9.36 -9.82 -3.75
C GLU A 133 -9.36 -8.59 -2.86
N ILE A 134 -8.23 -8.37 -2.19
CA ILE A 134 -7.97 -7.21 -1.35
C ILE A 134 -7.04 -6.29 -2.12
N ASP A 135 -7.53 -5.09 -2.42
CA ASP A 135 -6.74 -4.02 -3.00
C ASP A 135 -6.42 -2.99 -1.92
N THR A 136 -5.18 -2.97 -1.47
CA THR A 136 -4.66 -1.93 -0.58
C THR A 136 -3.92 -0.89 -1.41
N SER A 137 -4.44 0.33 -1.47
CA SER A 137 -3.84 1.43 -2.23
C SER A 137 -3.11 2.37 -1.29
N VAL A 138 -1.77 2.37 -1.36
CA VAL A 138 -0.93 3.24 -0.54
C VAL A 138 -0.67 4.55 -1.27
N ALA A 139 -1.06 5.63 -0.64
CA ALA A 139 -1.11 6.95 -1.25
C ALA A 139 0.03 7.83 -0.71
N ILE A 140 1.09 8.07 -1.50
CA ILE A 140 2.21 8.93 -1.08
C ILE A 140 2.10 10.30 -1.75
N LYS A 141 1.98 11.35 -0.94
CA LYS A 141 2.11 12.73 -1.41
C LYS A 141 3.52 12.92 -1.96
N LYS A 142 3.62 13.27 -3.23
CA LYS A 142 4.87 13.71 -3.83
C LYS A 142 5.31 15.00 -3.15
N ILE A 143 6.55 15.07 -2.67
CA ILE A 143 7.13 16.32 -2.12
C ILE A 143 7.59 17.17 -3.30
N ASP A 144 6.66 17.66 -4.11
CA ASP A 144 6.93 18.63 -5.17
C ASP A 144 5.90 19.76 -5.09
N ALA A 145 6.42 20.96 -4.78
CA ALA A 145 5.86 22.30 -4.90
C ALA A 145 4.35 22.53 -4.68
N ALA A 146 4.03 23.18 -3.55
CA ALA A 146 3.04 24.26 -3.39
C ALA A 146 1.77 24.30 -4.26
N SER A 147 1.15 23.17 -4.59
CA SER A 147 -0.23 23.11 -5.06
C SER A 147 -0.95 21.93 -4.41
N SER A 148 -2.21 22.14 -4.04
CA SER A 148 -3.06 21.16 -3.35
C SER A 148 -3.42 19.93 -4.20
N SER A 149 -2.81 19.77 -5.38
CA SER A 149 -3.11 18.75 -6.38
C SER A 149 -1.87 17.96 -6.86
N SER A 150 -0.81 17.85 -6.04
CA SER A 150 0.35 17.02 -6.38
C SER A 150 -0.07 15.58 -6.70
N PRO A 151 0.35 14.99 -7.83
CA PRO A 151 -0.07 13.66 -8.23
C PRO A 151 0.43 12.64 -7.20
N MET A 152 -0.52 11.92 -6.61
CA MET A 152 -0.26 10.86 -5.65
C MET A 152 0.27 9.65 -6.40
N ILE A 153 1.47 9.18 -6.06
CA ILE A 153 1.91 7.88 -6.57
C ILE A 153 1.16 6.85 -5.74
N THR A 154 0.17 6.23 -6.38
CA THR A 154 -0.62 5.14 -5.81
C THR A 154 -0.18 3.85 -6.48
N LYS A 155 0.43 2.95 -5.72
CA LYS A 155 0.61 1.57 -6.15
C LYS A 155 -0.39 0.69 -5.39
N PRO A 156 -1.27 -0.04 -6.09
CA PRO A 156 -2.11 -1.02 -5.43
C PRO A 156 -1.25 -2.25 -5.07
N VAL A 157 -1.36 -2.68 -3.82
CA VAL A 157 -0.97 -4.02 -3.39
C VAL A 157 -2.23 -4.86 -3.48
N VAL A 158 -2.20 -5.89 -4.31
CA VAL A 158 -3.36 -6.77 -4.56
C VAL A 158 -3.07 -8.14 -3.97
N LEU A 159 -3.89 -8.56 -3.02
CA LEU A 159 -3.86 -9.89 -2.44
C LEU A 159 -5.12 -10.65 -2.83
N ARG A 160 -4.96 -11.71 -3.62
CA ARG A 160 -6.09 -12.55 -4.05
C ARG A 160 -6.01 -13.91 -3.38
N PHE A 161 -7.11 -14.33 -2.79
CA PHE A 161 -7.26 -15.64 -2.17
C PHE A 161 -8.67 -16.18 -2.40
N THR A 162 -8.83 -17.47 -2.17
CA THR A 162 -10.06 -18.19 -2.44
C THR A 162 -10.50 -18.91 -1.16
N LEU A 163 -11.74 -18.68 -0.77
CA LEU A 163 -12.38 -19.32 0.37
C LEU A 163 -13.30 -20.43 -0.14
N SER A 164 -13.24 -21.61 0.48
CA SER A 164 -14.15 -22.71 0.22
C SER A 164 -15.03 -22.97 1.43
N ARG A 165 -16.28 -23.38 1.20
CA ARG A 165 -17.13 -23.86 2.28
C ARG A 165 -16.55 -25.15 2.88
N HIS A 166 -16.04 -25.09 4.11
CA HIS A 166 -15.73 -26.30 4.87
C HIS A 166 -17.04 -26.85 5.45
N GLY A 167 -17.38 -28.09 5.06
CA GLY A 167 -18.57 -28.81 5.52
C GLY A 167 -18.44 -29.32 6.95
#